data_AF-A0AAY4CF33-F1
#
_entry.id   AF-A0AAY4CF33-F1
#
_cell.length_a   1.000
_cell.length_b   1.000
_cell.length_c   1.000
_cell.angle_alpha   90.00
_cell.angle_beta   90.00
_cell.angle_gamma   90.00
#
_symmetry.space_group_name_H-M   'P 1'
#
loop_
_entity.id
_entity.type
_entity.pdbx_description
1 polymer ?
#
loop_
_entity_poly.entity_id
_entity_poly.type
_entity_poly.pdbx_seq_one_letter_code
_entity_poly.pdbx_strand_id
1 'polypeptide(L)'
;MERVFGCELREGLVSPGSSVRVPVSFAPVAVDTCSVDYLTALRLHFRPRHPVTHHRRVACVLLHQDPLFLDLIGTCHSEHLKPAALAPRHLRVYQLHLRRGLTCYPPNILGAMLAKNKLRRDEDGALALPEGFDEDSAAADMSRMEEYFQQMAGEDVPSSTRCHVTAAPSELLFYQGPASQSVTVTNHTKGRVCLLWTSEPKSPFSVSPSSGELGPLKTTAFRVTYCPPEANGFHAAQLECFALYTVGDTPSSSSSTTGVCGRGRVCGL
;
A
#
# COMPACT_ATOMS: atom_id res chain seq x y z
N MET A 1 27.45 15.62 -6.74
CA MET A 1 26.28 16.15 -6.01
C MET A 1 26.40 15.68 -4.58
N GLU A 2 26.71 16.59 -3.65
CA GLU A 2 26.64 16.30 -2.22
C GLU A 2 25.22 15.88 -1.84
N ARG A 3 25.09 14.82 -1.04
CA ARG A 3 23.79 14.35 -0.57
C ARG A 3 23.30 15.32 0.50
N VAL A 4 22.41 16.21 0.08
CA VAL A 4 21.63 17.17 0.89
C VAL A 4 20.81 16.47 1.99
N PHE A 5 20.59 15.15 1.88
CA PHE A 5 19.88 14.33 2.86
C PHE A 5 20.74 13.16 3.35
N GLY A 6 20.84 13.01 4.67
CA GLY A 6 21.53 11.92 5.34
C GLY A 6 20.60 11.13 6.25
N CYS A 7 20.67 9.81 6.17
CA CYS A 7 20.13 8.91 7.18
C CYS A 7 21.09 7.73 7.31
N GLU A 8 21.72 7.59 8.48
CA GLU A 8 22.65 6.48 8.74
C GLU A 8 21.91 5.16 8.95
N LEU A 9 20.67 5.23 9.45
CA LEU A 9 19.82 4.08 9.68
C LEU A 9 19.02 3.73 8.41
N ARG A 10 19.59 2.88 7.56
CA ARG A 10 18.92 2.41 6.34
C ARG A 10 17.96 1.25 6.59
N GLU A 11 18.14 0.53 7.69
CA GLU A 11 17.31 -0.60 8.11
C GLU A 11 17.17 -0.58 9.64
N GLY A 12 15.99 -0.97 10.15
CA GLY A 12 15.73 -1.02 11.57
C GLY A 12 14.56 -1.94 11.91
N LEU A 13 14.61 -2.59 13.07
CA LEU A 13 13.55 -3.48 13.55
C LEU A 13 12.68 -2.76 14.59
N VAL A 14 11.36 -2.85 14.45
CA VAL A 14 10.39 -2.32 15.42
C VAL A 14 9.60 -3.48 16.00
N SER A 15 9.69 -3.68 17.30
CA SER A 15 8.90 -4.71 17.99
C SER A 15 7.40 -4.36 17.97
N PRO A 16 6.49 -5.35 17.98
CA PRO A 16 5.05 -5.09 18.05
C PRO A 16 4.69 -4.17 19.23
N GLY A 17 3.86 -3.15 18.97
CA GLY A 17 3.45 -2.18 19.99
C GLY A 17 4.52 -1.16 20.40
N SER A 18 5.74 -1.26 19.87
CA SER A 18 6.83 -0.32 20.17
C SER A 18 6.91 0.83 19.15
N SER A 19 7.82 1.78 19.42
CA SER A 19 8.14 2.84 18.49
C SER A 19 9.64 3.07 18.41
N VAL A 20 10.14 3.31 17.20
CA VAL A 20 11.51 3.72 16.92
C VAL A 20 11.53 5.15 16.41
N ARG A 21 12.55 5.91 16.80
CA ARG A 21 12.88 7.20 16.21
C ARG A 21 14.06 7.02 15.26
N VAL A 22 13.86 7.40 14.00
CA VAL A 22 14.91 7.38 12.99
C VAL A 22 15.43 8.80 12.82
N PRO A 23 16.71 9.08 13.14
CA PRO A 23 17.30 10.39 12.92
C PRO A 23 17.55 10.61 11.44
N VAL A 24 17.20 11.80 10.97
CA VAL A 24 17.32 12.20 9.57
C VAL A 24 17.95 13.57 9.54
N SER A 25 19.05 13.71 8.81
CA SER A 25 19.74 14.98 8.57
C SER A 25 19.42 15.54 7.19
N PHE A 26 19.27 16.85 7.13
CA PHE A 26 19.09 17.59 5.88
C PHE A 26 19.95 18.86 5.91
N ALA A 27 20.82 19.00 4.91
CA ALA A 27 21.77 20.10 4.76
C ALA A 27 21.52 20.78 3.39
N PRO A 28 20.63 21.79 3.31
CA PRO A 28 20.31 22.47 2.06
C PRO A 28 21.54 23.19 1.52
N VAL A 29 21.87 22.97 0.24
CA VAL A 29 22.84 23.79 -0.49
C VAL A 29 22.10 25.00 -1.04
N ALA A 30 22.28 26.16 -0.41
CA ALA A 30 21.77 27.43 -0.90
C ALA A 30 22.95 28.36 -1.23
N VAL A 31 22.92 28.97 -2.43
CA VAL A 31 23.94 29.90 -2.90
C VAL A 31 23.98 31.11 -1.94
N ASP A 32 25.18 31.52 -1.52
CA ASP A 32 25.45 32.64 -0.61
C ASP A 32 24.86 32.54 0.81
N THR A 33 24.62 31.33 1.33
CA THR A 33 24.19 31.12 2.73
C THR A 33 24.94 30.00 3.43
N CYS A 34 25.12 30.10 4.75
CA CYS A 34 25.63 29.00 5.56
C CYS A 34 24.61 27.86 5.58
N SER A 35 24.98 26.66 5.10
CA SER A 35 24.14 25.47 5.23
C SER A 35 23.94 25.13 6.70
N VAL A 36 22.70 25.18 7.17
CA VAL A 36 22.33 24.73 8.53
C VAL A 36 21.94 23.26 8.45
N ASP A 37 22.58 22.41 9.25
CA ASP A 37 22.19 21.01 9.38
C ASP A 37 20.89 20.92 10.19
N TYR A 38 19.80 20.53 9.53
CA TYR A 38 18.53 20.25 10.19
C TYR A 38 18.47 18.77 10.58
N LEU A 39 18.36 18.50 11.88
CA LEU A 39 18.10 17.15 12.40
C LEU A 39 16.61 17.01 12.73
N THR A 40 15.92 16.13 12.02
CA THR A 40 14.52 15.76 12.28
C THR A 40 14.43 14.28 12.65
N ALA A 41 13.46 13.89 13.48
CA ALA A 41 13.25 12.50 13.87
C ALA A 41 11.90 11.98 13.35
N LEU A 42 11.93 10.90 12.57
CA LEU A 42 10.72 10.18 12.16
C LEU A 42 10.32 9.19 13.25
N ARG A 43 9.10 9.29 13.77
CA ARG A 43 8.57 8.36 14.79
C ARG A 43 7.66 7.33 14.13
N LEU A 44 8.08 6.08 14.15
CA LEU A 44 7.35 4.96 13.56
C LEU A 44 6.62 4.16 14.64
N HIS A 45 5.35 3.85 14.41
CA HIS A 45 4.51 3.03 15.29
C HIS A 45 3.95 1.84 14.53
N PHE A 46 4.27 0.61 14.99
CA PHE A 46 3.72 -0.60 14.38
C PHE A 46 2.59 -1.19 15.25
N ARG A 47 1.35 -1.03 14.78
CA ARG A 47 0.11 -1.49 15.45
C ARG A 47 -0.74 -2.34 14.49
N PRO A 48 -0.31 -3.57 14.15
CA PRO A 48 -1.04 -4.42 13.22
C PRO A 48 -2.38 -4.87 13.82
N ARG A 49 -3.46 -4.82 13.02
CA ARG A 49 -4.78 -5.36 13.40
C ARG A 49 -5.06 -6.76 12.91
N HIS A 50 -4.37 -7.14 11.85
CA HIS A 50 -4.54 -8.43 11.19
C HIS A 50 -3.21 -9.18 11.20
N PRO A 51 -3.21 -10.51 11.49
CA PRO A 51 -2.03 -11.36 11.42
C PRO A 51 -1.66 -11.66 9.96
N VAL A 52 -1.19 -10.61 9.27
CA VAL A 52 -0.81 -10.60 7.85
C VAL A 52 0.54 -9.90 7.66
N THR A 53 1.04 -9.92 6.43
CA THR A 53 2.18 -9.09 6.01
C THR A 53 1.72 -7.66 5.74
N HIS A 54 2.43 -6.69 6.32
CA HIS A 54 2.18 -5.26 6.18
C HIS A 54 3.29 -4.63 5.36
N HIS A 55 2.93 -3.89 4.33
CA HIS A 55 3.84 -3.02 3.59
C HIS A 55 3.19 -1.63 3.48
N ARG A 56 3.93 -0.60 3.85
CA ARG A 56 3.52 0.78 3.70
C ARG A 56 4.68 1.59 3.17
N ARG A 57 4.49 2.16 1.97
CA ARG A 57 5.40 3.14 1.41
C ARG A 57 4.94 4.54 1.80
N VAL A 58 5.85 5.34 2.35
CA VAL A 58 5.58 6.72 2.81
C VAL A 58 6.46 7.66 2.01
N ALA A 59 5.87 8.70 1.41
CA ALA A 59 6.60 9.77 0.76
C ALA A 59 7.05 10.83 1.77
N CYS A 60 8.31 11.26 1.66
CA CYS A 60 8.90 12.38 2.36
C CYS A 60 9.27 13.45 1.34
N VAL A 61 8.52 14.55 1.31
CA VAL A 61 8.77 15.67 0.39
C VAL A 61 9.78 16.60 1.03
N LEU A 62 10.86 16.88 0.29
CA LEU A 62 11.90 17.82 0.66
C LEU A 62 11.86 19.00 -0.30
N LEU A 63 12.14 20.20 0.20
CA LEU A 63 12.12 21.40 -0.64
C LEU A 63 13.21 21.31 -1.72
N HIS A 64 12.83 21.59 -2.98
CA HIS A 64 13.72 21.54 -4.16
C HIS A 64 14.38 20.18 -4.43
N GLN A 65 13.76 19.07 -4.03
CA GLN A 65 14.26 17.72 -4.27
C GLN A 65 13.12 16.77 -4.64
N ASP A 66 13.47 15.68 -5.35
CA ASP A 66 12.54 14.58 -5.58
C ASP A 66 12.06 13.97 -4.25
N PRO A 67 10.80 13.51 -4.15
CA PRO A 67 10.28 12.82 -2.99
C PRO A 67 11.13 11.61 -2.66
N LEU A 68 11.47 11.48 -1.38
CA LEU A 68 12.08 10.27 -0.86
C LEU A 68 10.97 9.31 -0.43
N PHE A 69 11.20 8.01 -0.58
CA PHE A 69 10.24 6.99 -0.16
C PHE A 69 10.84 6.12 0.93
N LEU A 70 10.07 5.92 2.00
CA LEU A 70 10.36 5.01 3.09
C LEU A 70 9.47 3.78 2.96
N ASP A 71 10.07 2.62 2.69
CA ASP A 71 9.36 1.34 2.70
C ASP A 71 9.34 0.76 4.12
N LEU A 72 8.16 0.74 4.72
CA LEU A 72 7.90 0.11 6.01
C LEU A 72 7.36 -1.29 5.77
N ILE A 73 8.10 -2.30 6.24
CA ILE A 73 7.68 -3.70 6.18
C ILE A 73 7.51 -4.26 7.59
N GLY A 74 6.46 -5.05 7.78
CA GLY A 74 6.18 -5.71 9.05
C GLY A 74 5.43 -7.00 8.82
N THR A 75 5.61 -7.97 9.70
CA THR A 75 4.80 -9.19 9.69
C THR A 75 4.20 -9.38 11.07
N CYS A 76 2.90 -9.66 11.11
CA CYS A 76 2.18 -9.97 12.33
C CYS A 76 1.66 -11.41 12.21
N HIS A 77 1.68 -12.16 13.31
CA HIS A 77 1.16 -13.52 13.37
C HIS A 77 0.26 -13.69 14.59
N SER A 78 -0.65 -14.66 14.52
CA SER A 78 -1.42 -15.16 15.65
C SER A 78 -1.04 -16.63 15.91
N GLU A 79 -1.62 -17.24 16.95
CA GLU A 79 -1.45 -18.67 17.20
C GLU A 79 -1.91 -19.54 16.02
N HIS A 80 -2.97 -19.09 15.34
CA HIS A 80 -3.62 -19.83 14.26
C HIS A 80 -3.11 -19.45 12.86
N LEU A 81 -2.52 -18.26 12.69
CA LEU A 81 -2.07 -17.78 11.39
C LEU A 81 -0.65 -17.20 11.47
N LYS A 82 0.28 -17.83 10.74
CA LYS A 82 1.69 -17.43 10.66
C LYS A 82 2.07 -17.08 9.21
N PRO A 83 1.96 -15.80 8.81
CA PRO A 83 2.36 -15.36 7.48
C PRO A 83 3.87 -15.51 7.25
N ALA A 84 4.26 -15.64 5.98
CA ALA A 84 5.67 -15.62 5.60
C ALA A 84 6.31 -14.26 5.92
N ALA A 85 7.55 -14.28 6.42
CA ALA A 85 8.31 -13.07 6.71
C ALA A 85 8.57 -12.26 5.43
N LEU A 86 8.14 -11.00 5.42
CA LEU A 86 8.39 -10.05 4.33
C LEU A 86 9.79 -9.45 4.48
N ALA A 87 10.60 -9.54 3.43
CA ALA A 87 11.97 -9.02 3.39
C ALA A 87 12.10 -7.99 2.25
N PRO A 88 13.08 -7.05 2.31
CA PRO A 88 13.24 -6.02 1.28
C PRO A 88 13.36 -6.57 -0.15
N ARG A 89 14.05 -7.71 -0.33
CA ARG A 89 14.14 -8.42 -1.62
C ARG A 89 12.77 -8.75 -2.22
N HIS A 90 11.77 -9.07 -1.40
CA HIS A 90 10.42 -9.40 -1.86
C HIS A 90 9.73 -8.16 -2.45
N LEU A 91 9.98 -6.96 -1.88
CA LEU A 91 9.47 -5.71 -2.43
C LEU A 91 10.12 -5.38 -3.77
N ARG A 92 11.44 -5.60 -3.92
CA ARG A 92 12.14 -5.40 -5.19
C ARG A 92 11.55 -6.30 -6.29
N VAL A 93 11.36 -7.58 -6.00
CA VAL A 93 10.73 -8.54 -6.92
C VAL A 93 9.29 -8.12 -7.26
N TYR A 94 8.51 -7.70 -6.25
CA TYR A 94 7.14 -7.22 -6.45
C TYR A 94 7.09 -5.98 -7.37
N GLN A 95 7.99 -5.01 -7.19
CA GLN A 95 8.08 -3.83 -8.05
C GLN A 95 8.42 -4.20 -9.51
N LEU A 96 9.33 -5.16 -9.71
CA LEU A 96 9.63 -5.69 -11.05
C LEU A 96 8.40 -6.37 -11.66
N HIS A 97 7.68 -7.20 -10.89
CA HIS A 97 6.43 -7.81 -11.35
C HIS A 97 5.36 -6.78 -11.70
N LEU A 98 5.26 -5.68 -10.93
CA LEU A 98 4.30 -4.60 -11.19
C LEU A 98 4.61 -3.90 -12.52
N ARG A 99 5.88 -3.57 -12.78
CA ARG A 99 6.32 -2.97 -14.05
C ARG A 99 6.07 -3.89 -15.25
N ARG A 100 6.19 -5.20 -15.02
CA ARG A 100 5.93 -6.26 -16.02
C ARG A 100 4.44 -6.64 -16.14
N GLY A 101 3.55 -5.99 -15.40
CA GLY A 101 2.10 -6.28 -15.41
C GLY A 101 1.73 -7.66 -14.85
N LEU A 102 2.64 -8.34 -14.14
CA LEU A 102 2.45 -9.70 -13.64
C LEU A 102 1.66 -9.75 -12.33
N THR A 103 1.60 -8.66 -11.57
CA THR A 103 0.89 -8.56 -10.29
C THR A 103 -0.64 -8.66 -10.42
N CYS A 104 -1.19 -8.52 -11.63
CA CYS A 104 -2.62 -8.73 -11.88
C CYS A 104 -3.03 -10.22 -11.90
N TYR A 105 -2.06 -11.14 -11.94
CA TYR A 105 -2.30 -12.57 -11.89
C TYR A 105 -2.05 -13.11 -10.47
N PRO A 106 -2.92 -14.02 -9.98
CA PRO A 106 -2.70 -14.69 -8.69
C PRO A 106 -1.49 -15.66 -8.75
N PRO A 107 -0.88 -15.99 -7.59
CA PRO A 107 0.34 -16.81 -7.52
C PRO A 107 0.24 -18.18 -8.18
N ASN A 108 -0.94 -18.83 -8.08
CA ASN A 108 -1.19 -20.13 -8.70
C ASN A 108 -1.13 -20.07 -10.24
N ILE A 109 -1.66 -18.99 -10.84
CA ILE A 109 -1.60 -18.79 -12.29
C ILE A 109 -0.17 -18.47 -12.71
N LEU A 110 0.55 -17.64 -11.96
CA LEU A 110 1.97 -17.37 -12.22
C LEU A 110 2.82 -18.65 -12.14
N GLY A 111 2.56 -19.50 -11.15
CA GLY A 111 3.20 -20.82 -11.03
C GLY A 111 2.91 -21.73 -12.23
N ALA A 112 1.67 -21.77 -12.69
CA ALA A 112 1.29 -22.55 -13.88
C ALA A 112 1.90 -21.99 -15.18
N MET A 113 2.03 -20.66 -15.31
CA MET A 113 2.69 -20.02 -16.45
C MET A 113 4.19 -20.32 -16.46
N LEU A 114 4.84 -20.30 -15.30
CA LEU A 114 6.24 -20.70 -15.13
C LEU A 114 6.45 -22.17 -15.50
N ALA A 115 5.59 -23.08 -15.03
CA ALA A 115 5.67 -24.51 -15.35
C ALA A 115 5.46 -24.80 -16.85
N LYS A 116 4.69 -23.96 -17.55
CA LYS A 116 4.46 -24.05 -19.01
C LYS A 116 5.52 -23.32 -19.85
N ASN A 117 6.63 -22.90 -19.24
CA ASN A 117 7.69 -22.11 -19.87
C ASN A 117 7.21 -20.80 -20.53
N LYS A 118 6.04 -20.28 -20.10
CA LYS A 118 5.52 -18.97 -20.54
C LYS A 118 6.13 -17.81 -19.76
N LEU A 119 6.80 -18.10 -18.64
CA LEU A 119 7.56 -17.16 -17.85
C LEU A 119 8.93 -17.78 -17.56
N ARG A 120 9.93 -16.93 -17.33
CA ARG A 120 11.27 -17.31 -16.87
C ARG A 120 11.60 -16.56 -15.58
N ARG A 121 12.59 -17.05 -14.83
CA ARG A 121 13.20 -16.28 -13.76
C ARG A 121 14.41 -15.54 -14.31
N ASP A 122 14.51 -14.25 -14.01
CA ASP A 122 15.69 -13.45 -14.32
C ASP A 122 16.80 -13.61 -13.28
N GLU A 123 17.92 -12.92 -13.49
CA GLU A 123 19.08 -12.90 -12.59
C GLU A 123 18.74 -12.35 -11.19
N ASP A 124 17.74 -11.46 -11.11
CA ASP A 124 17.22 -10.89 -9.86
C ASP A 124 16.22 -11.83 -9.15
N GLY A 125 15.92 -12.99 -9.73
CA GLY A 125 14.96 -13.98 -9.22
C GLY A 125 13.49 -13.61 -9.44
N ALA A 126 13.19 -12.53 -10.17
CA ALA A 126 11.85 -12.11 -10.55
C ALA A 126 11.35 -12.83 -11.81
N LEU A 127 10.03 -12.79 -12.03
CA LEU A 127 9.40 -13.46 -13.18
C LEU A 127 9.44 -12.50 -14.37
N ALA A 128 9.89 -12.99 -15.51
CA ALA A 128 9.99 -12.24 -16.76
C ALA A 128 9.24 -12.97 -17.88
N LEU A 129 8.70 -12.20 -18.82
CA LEU A 129 8.17 -12.71 -20.07
C LEU A 129 9.35 -13.14 -20.97
N PRO A 130 9.24 -14.22 -21.76
CA PRO A 130 10.24 -14.58 -22.76
C PRO A 130 10.47 -13.44 -23.75
N GLU A 131 11.71 -13.22 -24.15
CA GLU A 131 12.09 -12.21 -25.16
C GLU A 131 11.22 -12.36 -26.42
N GLY A 132 10.54 -11.29 -26.84
CA GLY A 132 9.65 -11.27 -28.01
C GLY A 132 8.16 -11.00 -27.74
N PHE A 133 7.77 -10.66 -26.50
CA PHE A 133 6.46 -10.04 -26.24
C PHE A 133 6.60 -8.52 -26.26
N ASP A 134 5.77 -7.84 -27.05
CA ASP A 134 5.82 -6.39 -27.28
C ASP A 134 6.00 -5.60 -25.97
N GLU A 135 7.13 -4.89 -25.89
CA GLU A 135 7.49 -3.99 -24.78
C GLU A 135 6.58 -2.75 -24.69
N ASP A 136 5.65 -2.57 -25.62
CA ASP A 136 4.73 -1.43 -25.71
C ASP A 136 3.75 -1.33 -24.53
N SER A 137 3.68 -2.36 -23.68
CA SER A 137 2.90 -2.35 -22.43
C SER A 137 3.76 -2.37 -21.15
N ALA A 138 5.10 -2.36 -21.27
CA ALA A 138 5.95 -2.17 -20.09
C ALA A 138 5.67 -0.77 -19.56
N ALA A 139 5.03 -0.73 -18.39
CA ALA A 139 4.71 0.49 -17.67
C ALA A 139 5.94 1.40 -17.67
N ALA A 140 5.89 2.50 -18.44
CA ALA A 140 6.98 3.46 -18.55
C ALA A 140 7.58 3.76 -17.17
N ASP A 141 8.91 3.84 -17.11
CA ASP A 141 9.64 4.13 -15.88
C ASP A 141 9.08 5.42 -15.27
N MET A 142 8.38 5.24 -14.16
CA MET A 142 7.66 6.31 -13.49
C MET A 142 8.63 7.14 -12.66
N SER A 143 8.60 8.46 -12.83
CA SER A 143 9.43 9.33 -12.00
C SER A 143 8.95 9.30 -10.54
N ARG A 144 9.84 9.65 -9.59
CA ARG A 144 9.49 9.71 -8.16
C ARG A 144 8.36 10.72 -7.89
N MET A 145 8.35 11.82 -8.64
CA MET A 145 7.28 12.82 -8.58
C MET A 145 5.95 12.27 -9.10
N GLU A 146 5.95 11.53 -10.21
CA GLU A 146 4.73 10.86 -10.70
C GLU A 146 4.20 9.84 -9.70
N GLU A 147 5.08 9.03 -9.09
CA GLU A 147 4.70 8.08 -8.05
C GLU A 147 4.04 8.80 -6.87
N TYR A 148 4.61 9.94 -6.44
CA TYR A 148 4.06 10.76 -5.35
C TYR A 148 2.67 11.31 -5.68
N PHE A 149 2.50 11.92 -6.85
CA PHE A 149 1.20 12.48 -7.25
C PHE A 149 0.14 11.40 -7.40
N GLN A 150 0.49 10.22 -7.92
CA GLN A 150 -0.45 9.09 -8.01
C GLN A 150 -0.87 8.55 -6.64
N GLN A 151 0.01 8.55 -5.64
CA GLN A 151 -0.36 8.18 -4.28
C GLN A 151 -1.29 9.21 -3.59
N MET A 152 -1.21 10.47 -4.02
CA MET A 152 -1.96 11.58 -3.41
C MET A 152 -3.29 11.87 -4.11
N ALA A 153 -3.40 11.60 -5.41
CA ALA A 153 -4.59 11.86 -6.20
C ALA A 153 -5.73 10.90 -5.83
N GLY A 154 -6.86 11.48 -5.41
CA GLY A 154 -8.17 10.81 -5.49
C GLY A 154 -8.66 10.91 -6.93
N GLU A 155 -8.75 9.76 -7.60
CA GLU A 155 -9.50 9.45 -8.84
C GLU A 155 -9.50 10.36 -10.09
N ASP A 156 -8.85 11.52 -10.16
CA ASP A 156 -8.94 12.40 -11.36
C ASP A 156 -7.79 12.29 -12.38
N VAL A 157 -6.87 11.34 -12.21
CA VAL A 157 -5.90 11.01 -13.28
C VAL A 157 -6.50 9.86 -14.10
N PRO A 158 -6.59 9.96 -15.44
CA PRO A 158 -6.99 8.84 -16.29
C PRO A 158 -5.96 7.73 -16.15
N SER A 159 -6.16 6.89 -15.13
CA SER A 159 -5.24 5.84 -14.74
C SER A 159 -5.55 4.63 -15.60
N SER A 160 -4.99 4.61 -16.80
CA SER A 160 -4.97 3.40 -17.62
C SER A 160 -4.15 2.27 -16.97
N THR A 161 -3.45 2.51 -15.84
CA THR A 161 -2.56 1.49 -15.24
C THR A 161 -2.43 1.60 -13.71
N ARG A 162 -2.45 0.43 -13.03
CA ARG A 162 -1.71 0.05 -11.79
C ARG A 162 -2.47 -0.15 -10.46
N CYS A 163 -3.71 0.28 -10.27
CA CYS A 163 -4.46 -0.06 -9.04
C CYS A 163 -5.23 -1.37 -9.20
N HIS A 164 -4.72 -2.45 -8.59
CA HIS A 164 -5.39 -3.76 -8.62
C HIS A 164 -6.76 -3.77 -7.95
N VAL A 165 -6.98 -2.87 -6.99
CA VAL A 165 -8.25 -2.68 -6.31
C VAL A 165 -8.49 -1.19 -6.18
N THR A 166 -9.67 -0.72 -6.58
CA THR A 166 -10.08 0.69 -6.43
C THR A 166 -11.29 0.80 -5.49
N ALA A 167 -11.43 1.95 -4.85
CA ALA A 167 -12.54 2.25 -3.95
C ALA A 167 -13.20 3.57 -4.35
N ALA A 168 -14.52 3.56 -4.57
CA ALA A 168 -15.30 4.72 -4.98
C ALA A 168 -16.55 4.87 -4.09
N PRO A 169 -16.85 6.08 -3.56
CA PRO A 169 -16.06 7.29 -3.72
C PRO A 169 -14.76 7.23 -2.91
N SER A 170 -13.73 7.94 -3.38
CA SER A 170 -12.44 8.07 -2.68
C SER A 170 -12.55 8.91 -1.39
N GLU A 171 -13.60 9.72 -1.28
CA GLU A 171 -13.93 10.57 -0.14
C GLU A 171 -15.40 10.41 0.27
N LEU A 172 -15.64 10.27 1.57
CA LEU A 172 -16.98 10.27 2.15
C LEU A 172 -17.12 11.44 3.13
N LEU A 173 -18.15 12.25 2.93
CA LEU A 173 -18.46 13.41 3.78
C LEU A 173 -19.77 13.18 4.54
N PHE A 174 -19.71 13.23 5.86
CA PHE A 174 -20.88 13.14 6.73
C PHE A 174 -21.11 14.49 7.41
N TYR A 175 -22.27 15.10 7.20
CA TYR A 175 -22.59 16.42 7.79
C TYR A 175 -23.30 16.34 9.15
N GLN A 176 -23.87 15.17 9.45
CA GLN A 176 -24.59 14.91 10.68
C GLN A 176 -24.53 13.40 10.97
N GLY A 177 -24.46 13.03 12.24
CA GLY A 177 -24.48 11.64 12.69
C GLY A 177 -25.65 11.36 13.65
N PRO A 178 -26.08 10.09 13.79
CA PRO A 178 -25.58 8.91 13.09
C PRO A 178 -25.98 8.87 11.61
N ALA A 179 -25.04 8.53 10.73
CA ALA A 179 -25.29 8.44 9.30
C ALA A 179 -24.48 7.30 8.67
N SER A 180 -24.93 6.81 7.51
CA SER A 180 -24.25 5.73 6.78
C SER A 180 -24.21 6.01 5.29
N GLN A 181 -23.08 5.71 4.67
CA GLN A 181 -22.86 5.79 3.24
C GLN A 181 -22.16 4.53 2.75
N SER A 182 -22.22 4.24 1.46
CA SER A 182 -21.55 3.08 0.87
C SER A 182 -20.25 3.48 0.19
N VAL A 183 -19.20 2.69 0.40
CA VAL A 183 -18.01 2.68 -0.45
C VAL A 183 -18.02 1.39 -1.27
N THR A 184 -17.88 1.52 -2.58
CA THR A 184 -17.78 0.40 -3.50
C THR A 184 -16.32 0.07 -3.74
N VAL A 185 -15.97 -1.21 -3.70
CA VAL A 185 -14.61 -1.71 -3.93
C VAL A 185 -14.64 -2.60 -5.17
N THR A 186 -13.80 -2.29 -6.15
CA THR A 186 -13.72 -2.99 -7.44
C THR A 186 -12.38 -3.70 -7.58
N ASN A 187 -12.41 -4.99 -7.94
CA ASN A 187 -11.22 -5.80 -8.17
C ASN A 187 -10.89 -5.83 -9.67
N HIS A 188 -9.73 -5.28 -10.04
CA HIS A 188 -9.20 -5.27 -11.42
C HIS A 188 -8.20 -6.39 -11.69
N THR A 189 -8.00 -7.31 -10.74
CA THR A 189 -7.13 -8.47 -10.92
C THR A 189 -7.84 -9.62 -11.63
N LYS A 190 -7.04 -10.57 -12.10
CA LYS A 190 -7.50 -11.84 -12.70
C LYS A 190 -7.69 -12.95 -11.67
N GLY A 191 -7.57 -12.63 -10.37
CA GLY A 191 -7.73 -13.57 -9.27
C GLY A 191 -8.82 -13.14 -8.29
N ARG A 192 -9.20 -14.06 -7.41
CA ARG A 192 -10.04 -13.73 -6.26
C ARG A 192 -9.18 -13.08 -5.17
N VAL A 193 -9.69 -12.02 -4.56
CA VAL A 193 -9.05 -11.34 -3.44
C VAL A 193 -9.94 -11.35 -2.20
N CYS A 194 -9.32 -11.48 -1.04
CA CYS A 194 -9.93 -11.25 0.26
C CYS A 194 -9.64 -9.80 0.66
N LEU A 195 -10.70 -9.09 1.06
CA LEU A 195 -10.67 -7.72 1.56
C LEU A 195 -10.72 -7.75 3.08
N LEU A 196 -9.81 -7.03 3.73
CA LEU A 196 -9.71 -6.92 5.19
C LEU A 196 -9.65 -5.43 5.58
N TRP A 197 -10.74 -4.91 6.12
CA TRP A 197 -10.79 -3.53 6.61
C TRP A 197 -10.08 -3.40 7.95
N THR A 198 -9.36 -2.29 8.14
CA THR A 198 -8.87 -1.89 9.46
C THR A 198 -9.79 -0.82 10.04
N SER A 199 -10.35 -1.08 11.21
CA SER A 199 -11.17 -0.10 11.96
C SER A 199 -10.51 0.21 13.29
N GLU A 200 -10.38 1.50 13.63
CA GLU A 200 -9.81 1.94 14.90
C GLU A 200 -10.83 1.77 16.02
N PRO A 201 -10.51 1.08 17.14
CA PRO A 201 -11.46 0.75 18.21
C PRO A 201 -12.18 1.95 18.88
N LYS A 202 -11.74 3.18 18.59
CA LYS A 202 -12.33 4.43 19.10
C LYS A 202 -12.63 5.43 17.99
N SER A 203 -12.59 5.01 16.73
CA SER A 203 -12.95 5.86 15.61
C SER A 203 -14.47 6.06 15.59
N PRO A 204 -14.96 7.28 15.31
CA PRO A 204 -16.38 7.52 15.06
C PRO A 204 -16.84 6.90 13.73
N PHE A 205 -15.90 6.45 12.90
CA PHE A 205 -16.15 5.75 11.65
C PHE A 205 -15.94 4.25 11.80
N SER A 206 -16.89 3.46 11.32
CA SER A 206 -16.84 2.00 11.24
C SER A 206 -17.22 1.51 9.85
N VAL A 207 -16.72 0.33 9.46
CA VAL A 207 -17.01 -0.29 8.16
C VAL A 207 -17.61 -1.68 8.37
N SER A 208 -18.70 -1.97 7.68
CA SER A 208 -19.40 -3.26 7.74
C SER A 208 -19.77 -3.76 6.34
N PRO A 209 -19.50 -5.04 6.01
CA PRO A 209 -18.77 -6.02 6.83
C PRO A 209 -17.27 -5.67 6.96
N SER A 210 -16.60 -6.16 8.02
CA SER A 210 -15.17 -5.89 8.26
C SER A 210 -14.23 -6.64 7.32
N SER A 211 -14.74 -7.65 6.63
CA SER A 211 -14.03 -8.43 5.61
C SER A 211 -14.99 -8.91 4.54
N GLY A 212 -14.46 -9.32 3.39
CA GLY A 212 -15.25 -9.94 2.33
C GLY A 212 -14.38 -10.58 1.25
N GLU A 213 -14.97 -11.46 0.44
CA GLU A 213 -14.32 -11.98 -0.76
C GLU A 213 -14.81 -11.24 -1.99
N LEU A 214 -13.89 -11.00 -2.92
CA LEU A 214 -14.18 -10.33 -4.18
C LEU A 214 -13.58 -11.12 -5.34
N GLY A 215 -14.45 -11.60 -6.22
CA GLY A 215 -14.05 -12.30 -7.44
C GLY A 215 -13.30 -11.38 -8.42
N PRO A 216 -12.66 -11.96 -9.46
CA PRO A 216 -12.01 -11.18 -10.51
C PRO A 216 -13.03 -10.33 -11.26
N LEU A 217 -12.69 -9.05 -11.52
CA LEU A 217 -13.54 -8.10 -12.25
C LEU A 217 -14.92 -7.90 -11.61
N LYS A 218 -15.03 -8.12 -10.30
CA LYS A 218 -16.25 -7.90 -9.52
C LYS A 218 -16.12 -6.67 -8.63
N THR A 219 -17.27 -6.12 -8.28
CA THR A 219 -17.42 -5.00 -7.35
C THR A 219 -18.32 -5.42 -6.20
N THR A 220 -18.00 -4.96 -4.99
CA THR A 220 -18.83 -5.14 -3.79
C THR A 220 -18.91 -3.84 -3.02
N ALA A 221 -20.00 -3.64 -2.28
CA ALA A 221 -20.22 -2.44 -1.47
C ALA A 221 -20.04 -2.73 0.01
N PHE A 222 -19.36 -1.83 0.70
CA PHE A 222 -19.23 -1.81 2.15
C PHE A 222 -19.93 -0.58 2.71
N ARG A 223 -20.57 -0.73 3.87
CA ARG A 223 -21.24 0.36 4.56
C ARG A 223 -20.27 1.02 5.52
N VAL A 224 -20.05 2.31 5.33
CA VAL A 224 -19.32 3.17 6.25
C VAL A 224 -20.34 3.90 7.11
N THR A 225 -20.25 3.72 8.41
CA THR A 225 -21.13 4.35 9.39
C THR A 225 -20.35 5.35 10.22
N TYR A 226 -20.86 6.57 10.30
CA TYR A 226 -20.40 7.64 11.17
C TYR A 226 -21.31 7.75 12.39
N CYS A 227 -20.73 7.57 13.57
CA CYS A 227 -21.37 7.67 14.87
C CYS A 227 -20.47 8.53 15.77
N PRO A 228 -20.61 9.87 15.73
CA PRO A 228 -19.78 10.76 16.53
C PRO A 228 -20.07 10.58 18.03
N PRO A 229 -19.04 10.56 18.89
CA PRO A 229 -19.22 10.45 20.34
C PRO A 229 -19.79 11.73 20.97
N GLU A 230 -19.52 12.89 20.37
CA GLU A 230 -19.94 14.20 20.84
C GLU A 230 -20.60 14.97 19.68
N ALA A 231 -21.61 15.79 19.99
CA ALA A 231 -22.22 16.65 18.98
C ALA A 231 -21.30 17.85 18.64
N ASN A 232 -21.35 18.31 17.39
CA ASN A 232 -20.60 19.47 16.88
C ASN A 232 -19.06 19.28 16.89
N GLY A 233 -18.59 18.04 16.79
CA GLY A 233 -17.17 17.71 16.67
C GLY A 233 -16.75 17.46 15.21
N PHE A 234 -15.63 18.04 14.80
CA PHE A 234 -15.02 17.68 13.50
C PHE A 234 -14.18 16.42 13.65
N HIS A 235 -14.49 15.40 12.85
CA HIS A 235 -13.82 14.12 12.84
C HIS A 235 -13.31 13.78 11.43
N ALA A 236 -12.05 13.40 11.30
CA ALA A 236 -11.48 12.94 10.04
C ALA A 236 -10.66 11.66 10.25
N ALA A 237 -10.76 10.72 9.31
CA ALA A 237 -10.03 9.47 9.34
C ALA A 237 -9.71 8.96 7.94
N GLN A 238 -8.70 8.10 7.85
CA GLN A 238 -8.41 7.34 6.65
C GLN A 238 -8.86 5.89 6.86
N LEU A 239 -9.71 5.40 5.96
CA LEU A 239 -10.07 3.99 5.91
C LEU A 239 -9.03 3.24 5.08
N GLU A 240 -8.54 2.15 5.64
CA GLU A 240 -7.54 1.29 5.02
C GLU A 240 -8.11 -0.13 4.89
N CYS A 241 -7.99 -0.70 3.69
CA CYS A 241 -8.41 -2.05 3.36
C CYS A 241 -7.26 -2.81 2.70
N PHE A 242 -6.92 -3.98 3.23
CA PHE A 242 -5.96 -4.88 2.59
C PHE A 242 -6.66 -5.79 1.60
N ALA A 243 -6.16 -5.87 0.38
CA ALA A 243 -6.56 -6.88 -0.61
C ALA A 243 -5.46 -7.93 -0.76
N LEU A 244 -5.78 -9.18 -0.45
CA LEU A 244 -4.85 -10.32 -0.49
C LEU A 244 -5.41 -11.38 -1.44
N TYR A 245 -4.57 -11.98 -2.29
CA TYR A 245 -5.02 -13.12 -3.09
C TYR A 245 -5.40 -14.30 -2.20
N THR A 246 -6.49 -14.98 -2.55
CA THR A 246 -6.85 -16.26 -1.96
C THR A 246 -6.34 -17.40 -2.84
N VAL A 247 -5.70 -18.41 -2.24
CA VAL A 247 -5.34 -19.65 -2.93
C VAL A 247 -6.01 -20.79 -2.16
N GLY A 248 -7.17 -21.24 -2.66
CA GLY A 248 -8.07 -22.15 -1.92
C GLY A 248 -8.90 -21.43 -0.85
N ASP A 249 -9.39 -22.17 0.15
CA ASP A 249 -10.19 -21.67 1.28
C ASP A 249 -9.35 -20.92 2.35
N THR A 250 -8.08 -20.65 2.05
CA THR A 250 -7.17 -19.94 2.98
C THR A 250 -6.51 -18.73 2.29
N PRO A 251 -6.35 -17.60 3.00
CA PRO A 251 -5.60 -16.47 2.46
C PRO A 251 -4.14 -16.90 2.28
N SER A 252 -3.64 -16.86 1.04
CA SER A 252 -2.29 -17.32 0.74
C SER A 252 -1.28 -16.27 1.17
N SER A 253 -0.52 -16.58 2.22
CA SER A 253 0.69 -15.84 2.58
C SER A 253 1.95 -16.39 1.88
N SER A 254 1.80 -17.41 1.04
CA SER A 254 2.90 -18.09 0.37
C SER A 254 3.20 -17.47 -0.98
N SER A 255 4.43 -16.95 -1.08
CA SER A 255 5.10 -16.39 -2.26
C SER A 255 4.70 -14.98 -2.70
N SER A 256 5.50 -14.00 -2.26
CA SER A 256 5.85 -12.77 -3.01
C SER A 256 4.76 -11.79 -3.44
N THR A 257 3.48 -12.00 -3.13
CA THR A 257 2.44 -11.04 -3.50
C THR A 257 2.09 -10.15 -2.31
N THR A 258 2.80 -9.03 -2.24
CA THR A 258 2.45 -7.91 -1.37
C THR A 258 0.99 -7.54 -1.60
N GLY A 259 0.19 -7.58 -0.53
CA GLY A 259 -1.21 -7.17 -0.58
C GLY A 259 -1.35 -5.76 -1.14
N VAL A 260 -2.36 -5.56 -1.98
CA VAL A 260 -2.65 -4.24 -2.55
C VAL A 260 -3.58 -3.54 -1.58
N CYS A 261 -3.15 -2.40 -1.06
CA CYS A 261 -3.94 -1.62 -0.12
C CYS A 261 -4.85 -0.64 -0.87
N GLY A 262 -6.16 -0.79 -0.71
CA GLY A 262 -7.14 0.23 -1.11
C GLY A 262 -7.30 1.25 0.02
N ARG A 263 -7.20 2.54 -0.31
CA ARG A 263 -7.33 3.64 0.66
C ARG A 263 -8.52 4.52 0.30
N GLY A 264 -9.33 4.86 1.29
CA GLY A 264 -10.39 5.86 1.19
C GLY A 264 -10.25 6.88 2.32
N ARG A 265 -10.60 8.15 2.06
CA ARG A 265 -10.63 9.21 3.07
C ARG A 265 -12.07 9.41 3.55
N VAL A 266 -12.25 9.67 4.84
CA VAL A 266 -13.57 9.95 5.42
C VAL A 266 -13.49 11.15 6.33
N CYS A 267 -14.43 12.09 6.16
CA CYS A 267 -14.59 13.26 7.00
C CYS A 267 -16.04 13.34 7.50
N GLY A 268 -16.21 13.71 8.75
CA GLY A 268 -17.46 13.91 9.44
C GLY A 268 -17.44 15.23 10.21
N LEU A 269 -18.51 16.00 10.08
CA LEU A 269 -18.81 17.22 10.85
C LEU A 269 -19.89 16.94 11.90
#